data_AF-A0A098BTU4-F1
#
_entry.id   AF-A0A098BTU4-F1
#
_cell.length_a   1.000
_cell.length_b   1.000
_cell.length_c   1.000
_cell.angle_alpha   90.00
_cell.angle_beta   90.00
_cell.angle_gamma   90.00
#
_symmetry.space_group_name_H-M   'P 1'
#
loop_
_entity.id
_entity.type
_entity.pdbx_description
1 polymer ?
#
loop_
_entity_poly.entity_id
_entity_poly.type
_entity_poly.pdbx_seq_one_letter_code
_entity_poly.pdbx_strand_id
1 'polypeptide(L)'
;MHYGQGAVLRIVRSVMSEVGLRGPWASAKFTVLRLTNDQILENATGVGAPPQTWPRSELVVDVLHKAVYAFVTGVVADALAARRGRGPGQLHAATLPGRHAGVGPVPRDLASGRSPR
;
A
#
# COMPACT_ATOMS: atom_id res chain seq x y z
N MET A 1 17.35 -3.51 -11.88
CA MET A 1 16.43 -2.51 -11.31
C MET A 1 15.32 -3.07 -10.41
N HIS A 2 14.98 -4.38 -10.42
CA HIS A 2 13.78 -4.92 -9.75
C HIS A 2 13.79 -5.03 -8.20
N TYR A 3 14.88 -5.49 -7.58
CA TYR A 3 14.88 -5.82 -6.15
C TYR A 3 14.85 -4.58 -5.25
N GLY A 4 15.56 -3.51 -5.63
CA GLY A 4 15.62 -2.25 -4.85
C GLY A 4 14.28 -1.52 -4.79
N GLN A 5 13.59 -1.35 -5.93
CA GLN A 5 12.25 -0.78 -5.96
C GLN A 5 11.24 -1.65 -5.21
N GLY A 6 11.35 -2.98 -5.33
CA GLY A 6 10.51 -3.92 -4.61
C GLY A 6 10.61 -3.77 -3.10
N ALA A 7 11.81 -3.46 -2.57
CA ALA A 7 12.04 -3.23 -1.14
C ALA A 7 11.49 -1.88 -0.66
N VAL A 8 11.76 -0.78 -1.38
CA VAL A 8 11.26 0.56 -1.01
C VAL A 8 9.74 0.62 -1.05
N LEU A 9 9.12 0.08 -2.09
CA LEU A 9 7.65 0.06 -2.18
C LEU A 9 7.03 -0.87 -1.12
N ARG A 10 7.75 -1.92 -0.68
CA ARG A 10 7.29 -2.76 0.44
C ARG A 10 7.24 -1.99 1.76
N ILE A 11 8.18 -1.06 2.00
CA ILE A 11 8.14 -0.17 3.16
C ILE A 11 6.87 0.67 3.12
N VAL A 12 6.54 1.26 1.96
CA VAL A 12 5.29 2.03 1.77
C VAL A 12 4.06 1.17 2.09
N ARG A 13 4.01 -0.06 1.57
CA ARG A 13 2.88 -0.97 1.86
C ARG A 13 2.77 -1.36 3.34
N SER A 14 3.91 -1.53 4.02
CA SER A 14 3.96 -1.80 5.45
C SER A 14 3.42 -0.62 6.24
N VAL A 15 3.83 0.61 5.91
CA VAL A 15 3.32 1.83 6.56
C VAL A 15 1.82 1.98 6.36
N MET A 16 1.31 1.76 5.15
CA MET A 16 -0.13 1.77 4.87
C MET A 16 -0.89 0.79 5.79
N SER A 17 -0.35 -0.41 6.00
CA SER A 17 -0.97 -1.40 6.87
C SER A 17 -0.98 -1.01 8.34
N GLU A 18 0.11 -0.43 8.83
CA GLU A 18 0.28 0.04 10.21
C GLU A 18 -0.67 1.21 10.53
N VAL A 19 -0.86 2.14 9.58
CA VAL A 19 -1.80 3.26 9.76
C VAL A 19 -3.27 2.85 9.58
N GLY A 20 -3.54 1.60 9.21
CA GLY A 20 -4.89 1.04 9.12
C GLY A 20 -5.50 0.97 7.71
N LEU A 21 -4.73 1.31 6.67
CA LEU A 21 -5.12 1.09 5.27
C LEU A 21 -4.85 -0.38 4.90
N ARG A 22 -5.78 -1.25 5.31
CA ARG A 22 -5.72 -2.71 5.10
C ARG A 22 -6.77 -3.17 4.09
N GLY A 23 -6.57 -4.37 3.54
CA GLY A 23 -7.55 -5.05 2.69
C GLY A 23 -7.41 -4.77 1.19
N PRO A 24 -8.32 -5.33 0.37
CA PRO A 24 -8.17 -5.41 -1.08
C PRO A 24 -8.11 -4.03 -1.75
N TRP A 25 -8.85 -3.04 -1.26
CA TRP A 25 -8.79 -1.66 -1.77
C TRP A 25 -7.46 -0.97 -1.48
N ALA A 26 -6.84 -1.23 -0.32
CA ALA A 26 -5.51 -0.71 -0.03
C ALA A 26 -4.45 -1.35 -0.94
N SER A 27 -4.58 -2.65 -1.23
CA SER A 27 -3.72 -3.36 -2.18
C SER A 27 -3.90 -2.87 -3.63
N ALA A 28 -5.13 -2.53 -4.04
CA ALA A 28 -5.39 -1.90 -5.34
C ALA A 28 -4.69 -0.53 -5.46
N LYS A 29 -4.82 0.34 -4.45
CA LYS A 29 -4.12 1.63 -4.40
C LYS A 29 -2.60 1.46 -4.45
N PHE A 30 -2.07 0.48 -3.72
CA PHE A 30 -0.64 0.18 -3.74
C PHE A 30 -0.16 -0.32 -5.11
N THR A 31 -0.99 -1.06 -5.83
CA THR A 31 -0.70 -1.50 -7.21
C THR A 31 -0.57 -0.31 -8.16
N VAL A 32 -1.48 0.68 -8.07
CA VAL A 32 -1.37 1.93 -8.85
C VAL A 32 -0.06 2.64 -8.53
N LEU A 33 0.28 2.77 -7.24
CA LEU A 33 1.51 3.42 -6.79
C LEU A 33 2.76 2.72 -7.34
N ARG A 34 2.74 1.39 -7.40
CA ARG A 34 3.83 0.59 -8.00
C ARG A 34 3.94 0.82 -9.51
N LEU A 35 2.82 0.84 -10.24
CA LEU A 35 2.81 1.09 -11.69
C LEU A 35 3.29 2.50 -12.03
N THR A 36 2.81 3.52 -11.31
CA THR A 36 3.23 4.91 -11.54
C THR A 36 4.72 5.11 -11.22
N ASN A 37 5.23 4.49 -10.16
CA ASN A 37 6.64 4.56 -9.81
C ASN A 37 7.53 3.91 -10.88
N ASP A 38 7.07 2.81 -11.47
CA ASP A 38 7.79 2.16 -12.57
C ASP A 38 7.88 3.09 -13.78
N GLN A 39 6.76 3.69 -14.17
CA GLN A 39 6.70 4.59 -15.31
C GLN A 39 7.54 5.86 -15.12
N ILE A 40 7.58 6.43 -13.91
CA ILE A 40 8.44 7.59 -13.59
C ILE A 40 9.91 7.24 -13.76
N LEU A 41 10.33 6.05 -13.30
CA LEU A 41 11.73 5.65 -13.34
C LEU A 41 12.16 5.21 -14.74
N GLU A 42 11.30 4.54 -15.51
CA GLU A 42 11.56 4.28 -16.94
C GLU A 42 11.71 5.59 -17.72
N ASN A 43 10.81 6.57 -17.50
CA ASN A 43 10.90 7.87 -18.15
C ASN A 43 12.15 8.66 -17.71
N ALA A 44 12.54 8.57 -16.43
CA ALA A 44 13.70 9.30 -15.89
C ALA A 44 15.05 8.68 -16.29
N THR A 45 15.10 7.36 -16.49
CA THR A 45 16.35 6.65 -16.84
C THR A 45 16.53 6.46 -18.34
N GLY A 46 15.46 6.60 -19.14
CA GLY A 46 15.48 6.33 -20.57
C GLY A 46 15.74 4.86 -20.91
N VAL A 47 15.72 3.97 -19.92
CA VAL A 47 15.98 2.54 -20.05
C VAL A 47 14.66 1.82 -20.30
N GLY A 48 14.42 1.43 -21.54
CA GLY A 48 13.29 0.58 -21.93
C GLY A 48 12.53 1.14 -23.14
N ALA A 49 12.14 0.25 -24.05
CA ALA A 49 11.16 0.62 -25.06
C ALA A 49 9.86 0.98 -24.32
N PRO A 50 9.21 2.13 -24.60
CA PRO A 50 8.02 2.57 -23.88
C PRO A 50 7.01 1.43 -23.80
N PRO A 51 6.30 1.18 -22.69
CA PRO A 51 5.37 0.04 -22.59
C PRO A 51 4.30 0.02 -23.70
N GLN A 52 4.02 1.16 -24.33
CA GLN A 52 3.17 1.28 -25.52
C GLN A 52 3.73 0.54 -26.77
N THR A 53 5.03 0.23 -26.79
CA THR A 53 5.73 -0.44 -27.89
C THR A 53 5.80 -1.96 -27.71
N TRP A 54 5.39 -2.48 -26.56
CA TRP A 54 5.46 -3.92 -26.26
C TRP A 54 4.25 -4.68 -26.82
N PRO A 55 4.42 -5.96 -27.19
CA PRO A 55 3.30 -6.85 -27.48
C PRO A 55 2.30 -6.88 -26.33
N ARG A 56 1.00 -6.84 -26.64
CA ARG A 56 -0.09 -6.79 -25.64
C ARG A 56 0.01 -7.91 -24.60
N SER A 57 0.46 -9.10 -24.98
CA SER A 57 0.66 -10.25 -24.10
C SER A 57 1.72 -10.00 -23.02
N GLU A 58 2.84 -9.38 -23.38
CA GLU A 58 3.92 -9.07 -22.46
C GLU A 58 3.48 -8.01 -21.45
N LEU A 59 2.72 -7.02 -21.89
CA LEU A 59 2.14 -5.99 -21.01
C LEU A 59 1.17 -6.61 -19.98
N VAL A 60 0.33 -7.56 -20.42
CA VAL A 60 -0.61 -8.26 -19.52
C VAL A 60 0.14 -9.07 -18.47
N VAL A 61 1.18 -9.80 -18.87
CA VAL A 61 2.00 -10.59 -17.95
C VAL A 61 2.70 -9.70 -16.92
N ASP A 62 3.24 -8.56 -17.34
CA ASP A 62 3.91 -7.62 -16.45
C ASP A 62 2.94 -7.02 -15.41
N VAL A 63 1.78 -6.55 -15.87
CA VAL A 63 0.74 -6.01 -14.97
C VAL A 63 0.25 -7.08 -14.00
N LEU A 64 0.01 -8.29 -14.49
CA LEU A 64 -0.42 -9.41 -13.66
C LEU A 64 0.64 -9.75 -12.59
N HIS A 65 1.91 -9.81 -12.98
CA HIS A 65 3.00 -10.08 -12.05
C HIS A 65 3.11 -9.00 -10.96
N LYS A 66 3.02 -7.73 -11.35
CA LYS A 66 3.03 -6.59 -10.42
C LYS A 66 1.82 -6.59 -9.50
N ALA A 67 0.64 -6.97 -10.01
CA ALA A 67 -0.56 -7.13 -9.22
C ALA A 67 -0.39 -8.26 -8.19
N VAL A 68 0.01 -9.46 -8.62
CA VAL A 68 0.26 -10.60 -7.71
C VAL A 68 1.26 -10.22 -6.63
N TYR A 69 2.39 -9.61 -7.00
CA TYR A 69 3.38 -9.13 -6.04
C TYR A 69 2.77 -8.14 -5.02
N ALA A 70 1.98 -7.17 -5.49
CA ALA A 70 1.33 -6.18 -4.64
C ALA A 70 0.31 -6.80 -3.67
N PHE A 71 -0.51 -7.74 -4.14
CA PHE A 71 -1.51 -8.42 -3.32
C PHE A 71 -0.87 -9.34 -2.28
N VAL A 72 0.09 -10.18 -2.66
CA VAL A 72 0.80 -11.07 -1.73
C VAL A 72 1.52 -10.25 -0.65
N THR A 73 2.25 -9.21 -1.06
CA THR A 73 2.92 -8.29 -0.12
C THR A 73 1.90 -7.62 0.81
N GLY A 74 0.75 -7.22 0.27
CA GLY A 74 -0.31 -6.60 1.06
C GLY A 74 -0.91 -7.54 2.10
N VAL A 75 -1.16 -8.80 1.74
CA VAL A 75 -1.65 -9.82 2.67
C VAL A 75 -0.64 -10.05 3.79
N VAL A 76 0.65 -10.18 3.46
CA VAL A 76 1.70 -10.39 4.47
C VAL A 76 1.81 -9.18 5.40
N ALA A 77 1.81 -7.96 4.85
CA ALA A 77 1.86 -6.74 5.65
C ALA A 77 0.65 -6.60 6.58
N ASP A 78 -0.55 -6.88 6.06
CA ASP A 78 -1.79 -6.82 6.84
C ASP A 78 -1.84 -7.89 7.93
N ALA A 79 -1.36 -9.10 7.66
CA ALA A 79 -1.26 -10.15 8.66
C ALA A 79 -0.28 -9.79 9.79
N LEU A 80 0.86 -9.18 9.45
CA LEU A 80 1.84 -8.72 10.45
C LEU A 80 1.30 -7.56 11.28
N ALA A 81 0.66 -6.58 10.65
CA ALA A 81 0.10 -5.42 11.36
C ALA A 81 -1.13 -5.81 12.21
N ALA A 82 -1.93 -6.81 11.77
CA ALA A 82 -3.05 -7.33 12.55
C ALA A 82 -2.62 -7.94 13.89
N ARG A 83 -1.41 -8.51 13.98
CA ARG A 83 -0.85 -9.02 15.25
C ARG A 83 -0.61 -7.90 16.28
N ARG A 84 -0.49 -6.65 15.82
CA ARG A 84 -0.31 -5.46 16.67
C ARG A 84 -1.63 -4.77 17.04
N GLY A 85 -2.77 -5.29 16.55
CA GLY A 85 -4.10 -4.75 16.82
C GLY A 85 -4.64 -3.81 15.73
N ARG A 86 -5.62 -2.99 16.11
CA ARG A 86 -6.23 -1.98 15.22
C ARG A 86 -5.27 -0.79 15.07
N GLY A 87 -4.99 -0.42 13.84
CA GLY A 87 -4.17 0.77 13.56
C GLY A 87 -4.92 2.08 13.86
N PRO A 88 -4.23 3.23 13.99
CA PRO A 88 -4.83 4.53 14.31
C PRO A 88 -5.96 4.93 13.37
N GLY A 89 -5.83 4.66 12.06
CA GLY A 89 -6.89 4.96 11.09
C GLY A 89 -8.13 4.06 11.25
N GLN A 90 -7.96 2.81 11.69
CA GLN A 90 -9.09 1.92 12.00
C GLN A 90 -9.77 2.33 13.31
N LEU A 91 -9.01 2.78 14.31
CA LEU A 91 -9.55 3.34 15.54
C LEU A 91 -10.35 4.61 15.26
N HIS A 92 -9.80 5.51 14.45
CA HIS A 92 -10.47 6.73 14.02
C HIS A 92 -11.77 6.44 13.25
N ALA A 93 -11.74 5.50 12.31
CA ALA A 93 -12.92 5.09 11.54
C ALA A 93 -14.01 4.41 12.40
N ALA A 94 -13.63 3.80 13.53
CA ALA A 94 -14.56 3.19 14.46
C ALA A 94 -15.23 4.23 15.40
N THR A 95 -14.64 5.41 15.59
CA THR A 95 -15.20 6.45 16.47
C THR A 95 -16.56 6.95 15.99
N LEU A 96 -16.72 7.16 14.69
CA LEU A 96 -17.98 7.62 14.10
C LEU A 96 -18.21 6.94 12.74
N PRO A 97 -19.07 5.90 12.68
CA PRO A 97 -19.36 5.19 11.44
C PRO A 97 -19.99 6.13 10.40
N GLY A 98 -19.50 6.12 9.17
CA GLY A 98 -19.98 6.97 8.08
C GLY A 98 -18.92 7.95 7.58
N ARG A 99 -19.30 8.83 6.65
CA ARG A 99 -18.40 9.87 6.12
C ARG A 99 -18.69 11.18 6.83
N HIS A 100 -17.91 11.48 7.86
CA HIS A 100 -18.05 12.69 8.66
C HIS A 100 -16.79 13.55 8.54
N ALA A 101 -16.99 14.86 8.38
CA ALA A 101 -15.92 15.85 8.46
C ALA A 101 -15.80 16.37 9.91
N GLY A 102 -14.62 16.89 10.27
CA GLY A 102 -14.42 17.53 11.58
C GLY A 102 -14.21 16.57 12.75
N VAL A 103 -14.04 15.26 12.51
CA VAL A 103 -13.63 14.32 13.56
C VAL A 103 -12.14 14.53 13.82
N GLY A 104 -11.80 14.90 15.06
CA GLY A 104 -10.42 15.14 15.48
C GLY A 104 -9.55 13.87 15.51
N PRO A 105 -8.22 14.02 15.59
CA PRO A 105 -7.30 12.88 15.67
C PRO A 105 -7.55 12.06 16.95
N VAL A 106 -7.25 10.75 16.88
CA VAL A 106 -7.35 9.86 18.04
C VAL A 106 -6.30 10.25 19.10
N PRO A 107 -6.63 10.25 20.39
CA PRO A 107 -5.68 10.42 21.48
C PRO A 107 -4.45 9.50 21.36
N ARG A 108 -3.25 10.01 21.68
CA ARG A 108 -1.97 9.30 21.43
C ARG A 108 -1.80 8.03 22.27
N ASP A 109 -2.36 8.00 23.47
CA ASP A 109 -2.44 6.84 24.36
C ASP A 109 -3.21 5.69 23.68
N LEU A 110 -4.38 5.98 23.13
CA LEU A 110 -5.18 5.01 22.38
C LEU A 110 -4.51 4.58 21.07
N ALA A 111 -3.81 5.49 20.39
CA ALA A 111 -3.13 5.20 19.14
C ALA A 111 -1.83 4.37 19.30
N SER A 112 -1.19 4.40 20.48
CA SER A 112 0.05 3.68 20.76
C SER A 112 -0.16 2.29 21.37
N GLY A 113 -1.41 1.87 21.58
CA GLY A 113 -1.74 0.59 22.22
C GLY A 113 -1.39 0.56 23.72
N ARG A 114 -1.05 1.69 24.34
CA ARG A 114 -0.92 1.80 25.80
C ARG A 114 -2.31 1.96 26.38
N SER A 115 -2.74 0.97 27.16
CA SER A 115 -3.96 1.11 27.96
C SER A 115 -3.79 2.29 28.93
N PRO A 116 -4.79 3.19 29.03
CA PRO A 116 -4.75 4.26 30.03
C PRO A 116 -4.75 3.59 31.42
N ARG A 117 -3.79 3.98 32.26
CA ARG A 117 -3.76 3.57 33.68
C ARG A 117 -4.76 4.38 34.48
#